data_AF-K2BAH1-F1
#
_entry.id   AF-K2BAH1-F1
#
_cell.length_a   1.000
_cell.length_b   1.000
_cell.length_c   1.000
_cell.angle_alpha   90.00
_cell.angle_beta   90.00
_cell.angle_gamma   90.00
#
_symmetry.space_group_name_H-M   'P 1'
#
loop_
_entity.id
_entity.type
_entity.pdbx_description
1 polymer ?
#
loop_
_entity_poly.entity_id
_entity_poly.type
_entity_poly.pdbx_seq_one_letter_code
_entity_poly.pdbx_strand_id
1 'polypeptide(L)'
;MIDQPAHYLSEDVTAFDPLFFGISPREATELDPQQHLILEAVWNAAEYAGYSPKSLGSSVGVYIGAITSEYGKYLAEKKYIGQYVVTGTLSSIISGRVSFTFNYNGPSITIDTACSSSLAAVHQACEALMKNECSVAFAGGVNLLFDPATFDMLEEIKALAKN
;
A
#
# COMPACT_ATOMS: atom_id res chain seq x y z
N MET A 1 -7.10 -32.20 15.83
CA MET A 1 -7.74 -30.89 16.03
C MET A 1 -6.79 -30.01 16.82
N ILE A 2 -5.63 -29.71 16.24
CA ILE A 2 -4.58 -28.81 16.77
C ILE A 2 -3.87 -28.23 15.53
N ASP A 3 -3.51 -26.95 15.60
CA ASP A 3 -2.71 -26.14 14.67
C ASP A 3 -3.33 -25.73 13.33
N GLN A 4 -4.07 -24.61 13.35
CA GLN A 4 -3.95 -23.62 12.28
C GLN A 4 -3.19 -22.41 12.86
N PRO A 5 -1.94 -22.15 12.42
CA PRO A 5 -1.29 -20.89 12.72
C PRO A 5 -2.07 -19.76 12.03
N ALA A 6 -2.05 -18.58 12.63
CA ALA A 6 -2.79 -17.40 12.21
C ALA A 6 -2.39 -16.93 10.79
N HIS A 7 -2.97 -17.55 9.76
CA HIS A 7 -2.97 -17.03 8.40
C HIS A 7 -4.26 -16.22 8.21
N TYR A 8 -4.16 -14.89 8.33
CA TYR A 8 -5.34 -14.01 8.20
C TYR A 8 -5.71 -13.66 6.75
N LEU A 9 -5.01 -14.21 5.74
CA LEU A 9 -5.40 -14.12 4.34
C LEU A 9 -5.28 -15.53 3.72
N SER A 10 -6.38 -16.01 3.13
CA SER A 10 -6.41 -17.29 2.38
C SER A 10 -5.85 -17.15 0.96
N GLU A 11 -5.61 -15.91 0.53
CA GLU A 11 -5.21 -15.53 -0.81
C GLU A 11 -3.70 -15.32 -0.88
N ASP A 12 -3.11 -15.59 -2.03
CA ASP A 12 -1.70 -15.29 -2.28
C ASP A 12 -1.52 -13.78 -2.45
N VAL A 13 -1.01 -13.12 -1.42
CA VAL A 13 -0.76 -11.68 -1.41
C VAL A 13 0.29 -11.23 -2.44
N THR A 14 1.03 -12.16 -3.04
CA THR A 14 2.02 -11.87 -4.09
C THR A 14 1.42 -11.93 -5.50
N ALA A 15 0.20 -12.47 -5.65
CA ALA A 15 -0.51 -12.50 -6.91
C ALA A 15 -0.83 -11.07 -7.37
N PHE A 16 -0.43 -10.75 -8.60
CA PHE A 16 -0.55 -9.42 -9.17
C PHE A 16 -0.46 -9.52 -10.70
N ASP A 17 -1.21 -8.69 -11.43
CA ASP A 17 -1.06 -8.54 -12.89
C ASP A 17 -0.17 -7.32 -13.21
N PRO A 18 1.18 -7.48 -13.26
CA PRO A 18 2.06 -6.33 -13.42
C PRO A 18 1.91 -5.66 -14.79
N LEU A 19 1.62 -6.44 -15.85
CA LEU A 19 1.52 -5.91 -17.20
C LEU A 19 0.30 -5.01 -17.36
N PHE A 20 -0.80 -5.33 -16.68
CA PHE A 20 -1.99 -4.49 -16.63
C PHE A 20 -1.69 -3.08 -16.09
N PHE A 21 -0.84 -2.99 -15.06
CA PHE A 21 -0.41 -1.72 -14.46
C PHE A 21 0.82 -1.10 -15.12
N GLY A 22 1.31 -1.65 -16.24
CA GLY A 22 2.47 -1.15 -16.96
C GLY A 22 3.81 -1.38 -16.23
N ILE A 23 3.85 -2.34 -15.32
CA ILE A 23 5.03 -2.74 -14.54
C ILE A 23 5.66 -3.96 -15.20
N SER A 24 6.98 -3.96 -15.35
CA SER A 24 7.66 -5.14 -15.91
C SER A 24 7.63 -6.31 -14.91
N PRO A 25 7.55 -7.59 -15.35
CA PRO A 25 7.60 -8.72 -14.44
C PRO A 25 8.86 -8.74 -13.55
N ARG A 26 9.98 -8.22 -14.06
CA ARG A 26 11.22 -8.09 -13.30
C ARG A 26 11.09 -7.06 -12.17
N GLU A 27 10.51 -5.90 -12.46
CA GLU A 27 10.26 -4.89 -11.44
C GLU A 27 9.30 -5.41 -10.38
N ALA A 28 8.21 -6.06 -10.79
CA ALA A 28 7.16 -6.59 -9.90
C ALA A 28 7.70 -7.52 -8.80
N THR A 29 8.71 -8.34 -9.09
CA THR A 29 9.31 -9.23 -8.08
C THR A 29 10.06 -8.50 -6.96
N GLU A 30 10.44 -7.24 -7.18
CA GLU A 30 11.14 -6.41 -6.20
C GLU A 30 10.21 -5.41 -5.50
N LEU A 31 8.92 -5.41 -5.82
CA LEU A 31 7.92 -4.55 -5.18
C LEU A 31 7.36 -5.21 -3.92
N ASP A 32 7.22 -4.42 -2.87
CA ASP A 32 6.43 -4.80 -1.70
C ASP A 32 5.00 -5.15 -2.15
N PRO A 33 4.47 -6.34 -1.79
CA PRO A 33 3.09 -6.72 -2.08
C PRO A 33 2.04 -5.70 -1.65
N GLN A 34 2.32 -4.84 -0.66
CA GLN A 34 1.45 -3.70 -0.32
C GLN A 34 1.25 -2.73 -1.50
N GLN A 35 2.26 -2.56 -2.35
CA GLN A 35 2.17 -1.73 -3.57
C GLN A 35 1.30 -2.40 -4.65
N HIS A 36 1.27 -3.73 -4.72
CA HIS A 36 0.36 -4.46 -5.61
C HIS A 36 -1.09 -4.26 -5.16
N LEU A 37 -1.36 -4.55 -3.89
CA LEU A 37 -2.70 -4.45 -3.31
C LEU A 37 -3.28 -3.04 -3.42
N ILE A 38 -2.47 -1.99 -3.21
CA ILE A 38 -2.98 -0.63 -3.30
C ILE A 38 -3.32 -0.23 -4.75
N LEU A 39 -2.56 -0.70 -5.75
CA LEU A 39 -2.85 -0.45 -7.15
C LEU A 39 -4.18 -1.08 -7.57
N GLU A 40 -4.40 -2.34 -7.17
CA GLU A 40 -5.66 -3.04 -7.41
C GLU A 40 -6.83 -2.42 -6.64
N ALA A 41 -6.63 -2.03 -5.38
CA ALA A 41 -7.66 -1.38 -4.57
C ALA A 41 -8.09 -0.03 -5.17
N VAL A 42 -7.15 0.78 -5.67
CA VAL A 42 -7.47 2.05 -6.34
C VAL A 42 -8.21 1.81 -7.64
N TRP A 43 -7.79 0.82 -8.43
CA TRP A 43 -8.49 0.42 -9.64
C TRP A 43 -9.94 0.04 -9.35
N ASN A 44 -10.14 -0.90 -8.42
CA ASN A 44 -11.44 -1.42 -8.02
C ASN A 44 -12.33 -0.32 -7.42
N ALA A 45 -11.76 0.60 -6.63
CA ALA A 45 -12.50 1.72 -6.05
C ALA A 45 -13.01 2.68 -7.13
N ALA A 46 -12.20 2.97 -8.15
CA ALA A 46 -12.63 3.80 -9.27
C ALA A 46 -13.74 3.11 -10.08
N GLU A 47 -13.57 1.82 -10.41
CA GLU A 47 -14.57 1.06 -11.16
C GLU A 47 -15.89 0.95 -10.39
N TYR A 48 -15.83 0.70 -9.09
CA TYR A 48 -17.00 0.68 -8.22
C TYR A 48 -17.74 2.02 -8.19
N ALA A 49 -17.01 3.14 -8.27
CA ALA A 49 -17.56 4.48 -8.40
C ALA A 49 -18.05 4.82 -9.83
N GLY A 50 -17.91 3.91 -10.80
CA GLY A 50 -18.33 4.10 -12.19
C GLY A 50 -17.32 4.88 -13.04
N TYR A 51 -16.07 5.00 -12.59
CA TYR A 51 -15.00 5.69 -13.31
C TYR A 51 -13.90 4.73 -13.77
N SER A 52 -13.29 5.00 -14.91
CA SER A 52 -11.96 4.44 -15.19
C SER A 52 -10.93 5.30 -14.43
N PRO A 53 -9.94 4.71 -13.72
CA PRO A 53 -8.86 5.48 -13.08
C PRO A 53 -8.21 6.52 -14.01
N LYS A 54 -8.00 6.14 -15.28
CA LYS A 54 -7.39 6.98 -16.31
C LYS A 54 -8.29 8.13 -16.79
N SER A 55 -9.57 8.13 -16.43
CA SER A 55 -10.57 9.12 -16.85
C SER A 55 -10.79 10.26 -15.85
N LEU A 56 -10.24 10.16 -14.64
CA LEU A 56 -10.45 11.11 -13.54
C LEU A 56 -9.73 12.46 -13.71
N GLY A 57 -8.95 12.62 -14.78
CA GLY A 57 -8.12 13.79 -15.03
C GLY A 57 -6.82 13.77 -14.23
N SER A 58 -6.08 14.89 -14.22
CA SER A 58 -4.77 14.96 -13.58
C SER A 58 -4.81 15.47 -12.14
N SER A 59 -5.82 16.24 -11.71
CA SER A 59 -5.91 16.82 -10.35
C SER A 59 -6.50 15.83 -9.34
N VAL A 60 -5.94 14.63 -9.32
CA VAL A 60 -6.31 13.56 -8.39
C VAL A 60 -5.27 13.50 -7.27
N GLY A 61 -5.71 13.61 -6.02
CA GLY A 61 -4.88 13.39 -4.84
C GLY A 61 -4.88 11.91 -4.42
N VAL A 62 -3.78 11.44 -3.84
CA VAL A 62 -3.60 10.07 -3.35
C VAL A 62 -3.07 10.11 -1.93
N TYR A 63 -3.86 9.62 -0.99
CA TYR A 63 -3.56 9.64 0.45
C TYR A 63 -3.66 8.20 0.97
N ILE A 64 -2.51 7.57 1.25
CA ILE A 64 -2.47 6.17 1.67
C ILE A 64 -1.88 6.07 3.07
N GLY A 65 -2.63 5.50 4.01
CA GLY A 65 -2.10 5.07 5.29
C GLY A 65 -1.34 3.75 5.13
N ALA A 66 -0.06 3.73 5.47
CA ALA A 66 0.74 2.51 5.44
C ALA A 66 1.83 2.58 6.50
N ILE A 67 2.12 1.43 7.11
CA ILE A 67 3.22 1.29 8.05
C ILE A 67 4.45 0.69 7.34
N THR A 68 5.57 0.67 8.06
CA THR A 68 6.88 0.22 7.56
C THR A 68 6.80 -1.11 6.78
N SER A 69 7.47 -1.14 5.63
CA SER A 69 7.60 -2.34 4.78
C SER A 69 8.43 -3.43 5.45
N GLU A 70 7.79 -4.53 5.84
CA GLU A 70 8.50 -5.75 6.25
C GLU A 70 9.28 -6.37 5.07
N TYR A 71 8.91 -6.03 3.82
CA TYR A 71 9.49 -6.62 2.61
C TYR A 71 10.88 -6.05 2.40
N GLY A 72 11.02 -4.73 2.57
CA GLY A 72 12.32 -4.07 2.57
C GLY A 72 13.26 -4.63 3.64
N LYS A 73 12.75 -4.91 4.84
CA LYS A 73 13.53 -5.56 5.90
C LYS A 73 13.99 -6.95 5.46
N TYR A 74 13.09 -7.79 4.94
CA TYR A 74 13.41 -9.12 4.42
C TYR A 74 14.51 -9.07 3.34
N LEU A 75 14.38 -8.19 2.35
CA LEU A 75 15.39 -8.02 1.29
C LEU A 75 16.74 -7.57 1.85
N ALA A 76 16.75 -6.67 2.82
CA ALA A 76 17.95 -6.19 3.48
C ALA A 76 18.66 -7.31 4.26
N GLU A 77 17.93 -8.16 4.98
CA GLU A 77 18.48 -9.33 5.69
C GLU A 77 19.12 -10.34 4.73
N LYS A 78 18.52 -10.52 3.55
CA LYS A 78 19.09 -11.33 2.47
C LYS A 78 20.26 -10.66 1.76
N LYS A 79 20.60 -9.40 2.11
CA LYS A 79 21.57 -8.56 1.40
C LYS A 79 21.28 -8.49 -0.10
N TYR A 80 20.00 -8.55 -0.46
CA TYR A 80 19.57 -8.52 -1.85
C TYR A 80 19.76 -7.11 -2.42
N ILE A 81 20.37 -7.02 -3.60
CA ILE A 81 20.56 -5.77 -4.32
C ILE A 81 19.91 -5.93 -5.69
N GLY A 82 18.86 -5.17 -5.92
CA GLY A 82 18.11 -5.12 -7.17
C GLY A 82 17.92 -3.67 -7.63
N GLN A 83 17.59 -3.52 -8.91
CA GLN A 83 17.44 -2.20 -9.54
C GLN A 83 16.24 -1.43 -9.01
N TYR A 84 15.21 -2.15 -8.56
CA TYR A 84 13.91 -1.62 -8.18
C TYR A 84 13.68 -1.71 -6.67
N VAL A 85 14.57 -2.31 -5.88
CA VAL A 85 14.43 -2.42 -4.41
C VAL A 85 14.08 -1.08 -3.76
N VAL A 86 14.71 0.02 -4.17
CA VAL A 86 14.43 1.36 -3.62
C VAL A 86 13.00 1.79 -3.95
N THR A 87 12.58 1.66 -5.21
CA THR A 87 11.21 2.00 -5.63
C THR A 87 10.18 0.95 -5.19
N GLY A 88 10.62 -0.23 -4.78
CA GLY A 88 9.76 -1.32 -4.35
C GLY A 88 9.47 -1.33 -2.86
N THR A 89 10.25 -0.63 -2.04
CA THR A 89 10.17 -0.78 -0.57
C THR A 89 10.05 0.52 0.20
N LEU A 90 10.39 1.68 -0.39
CA LEU A 90 10.20 2.96 0.26
C LEU A 90 8.71 3.27 0.46
N SER A 91 8.31 3.62 1.68
CA SER A 91 6.91 3.90 2.03
C SER A 91 6.28 4.98 1.15
N SER A 92 7.03 6.05 0.82
CA SER A 92 6.54 7.13 -0.05
C SER A 92 6.15 6.67 -1.45
N ILE A 93 6.68 5.53 -1.91
CA ILE A 93 6.35 4.97 -3.23
C ILE A 93 4.98 4.27 -3.20
N ILE A 94 4.40 3.95 -2.04
CA ILE A 94 3.05 3.35 -1.98
C ILE A 94 2.03 4.30 -2.62
N SER A 95 1.95 5.56 -2.16
CA SER A 95 1.11 6.57 -2.83
C SER A 95 1.71 7.04 -4.15
N GLY A 96 3.04 7.20 -4.22
CA GLY A 96 3.74 7.68 -5.41
C GLY A 96 3.54 6.79 -6.64
N ARG A 97 3.49 5.46 -6.46
CA ARG A 97 3.28 4.50 -7.55
C ARG A 97 1.88 4.57 -8.09
N VAL A 98 0.85 4.70 -7.24
CA VAL A 98 -0.52 4.94 -7.69
C VAL A 98 -0.57 6.20 -8.55
N SER A 99 0.01 7.30 -8.06
CA SER A 99 0.04 8.57 -8.79
C SER A 99 0.76 8.43 -10.13
N PHE A 100 1.90 7.74 -10.15
CA PHE A 100 2.67 7.48 -11.36
C PHE A 100 1.91 6.62 -12.38
N THR A 101 1.37 5.48 -11.94
CA THR A 101 0.68 4.50 -12.80
C THR A 101 -0.55 5.08 -13.49
N PHE A 102 -1.29 5.96 -12.81
CA PHE A 102 -2.51 6.56 -13.35
C PHE A 102 -2.34 8.01 -13.83
N ASN A 103 -1.11 8.55 -13.80
CA ASN A 103 -0.78 9.92 -14.20
C ASN A 103 -1.56 10.99 -13.39
N TYR A 104 -1.64 10.80 -12.08
CA TYR A 104 -2.19 11.76 -11.14
C TYR A 104 -1.12 12.77 -10.73
N ASN A 105 -1.51 14.04 -10.69
CA ASN A 105 -0.66 15.21 -10.44
C ASN A 105 -1.14 16.05 -9.24
N GLY A 106 -2.11 15.54 -8.45
CA GLY A 106 -2.46 16.12 -7.16
C GLY A 106 -1.49 15.70 -6.05
N PRO A 107 -1.78 16.04 -4.78
CA PRO A 107 -0.94 15.64 -3.66
C PRO A 107 -0.84 14.11 -3.55
N SER A 108 0.37 13.58 -3.36
CA SER A 108 0.63 12.15 -3.25
C SER A 108 1.35 11.86 -1.94
N ILE A 109 0.63 11.41 -0.92
CA ILE A 109 1.09 11.35 0.47
C ILE A 109 0.88 9.95 1.03
N THR A 110 1.96 9.39 1.58
CA THR A 110 1.89 8.19 2.42
C THR A 110 1.97 8.63 3.88
N ILE A 111 1.06 8.14 4.72
CA ILE A 111 0.90 8.56 6.12
C ILE A 111 1.17 7.37 7.02
N ASP A 112 2.03 7.59 8.02
CA ASP A 112 2.26 6.64 9.11
C ASP A 112 1.93 7.33 10.44
N THR A 113 0.76 7.00 10.98
CA THR A 113 0.35 7.28 12.35
C THR A 113 0.01 5.98 13.08
N ALA A 114 0.72 4.89 12.73
CA ALA A 114 0.43 3.53 13.18
C ALA A 114 -1.02 3.09 12.89
N CYS A 115 -1.77 2.63 13.90
CA CYS A 115 -3.11 2.04 13.72
C CYS A 115 -4.16 3.02 13.16
N SER A 116 -3.93 4.34 13.22
CA SER A 116 -4.85 5.35 12.71
C SER A 116 -4.51 5.85 11.30
N SER A 117 -3.47 5.29 10.66
CA SER A 117 -2.92 5.81 9.39
C SER A 117 -3.96 5.96 8.28
N SER A 118 -4.83 4.96 8.08
CA SER A 118 -5.86 5.00 7.04
C SER A 118 -6.93 6.06 7.32
N LEU A 119 -7.31 6.24 8.58
CA LEU A 119 -8.27 7.27 8.98
C LEU A 119 -7.65 8.68 8.87
N ALA A 120 -6.37 8.82 9.20
CA ALA A 120 -5.61 10.05 8.98
C ALA A 120 -5.51 10.38 7.49
N ALA A 121 -5.36 9.38 6.62
CA ALA A 121 -5.39 9.55 5.17
C ALA A 121 -6.75 10.05 4.66
N VAL A 122 -7.84 9.47 5.13
CA VAL A 122 -9.20 9.96 4.83
C VAL A 122 -9.37 11.40 5.30
N HIS A 123 -8.94 11.71 6.52
CA HIS A 123 -9.01 13.08 7.05
C HIS A 123 -8.25 14.09 6.17
N GLN A 124 -7.01 13.78 5.79
CA GLN A 124 -6.20 14.66 4.94
C GLN A 124 -6.78 14.81 3.52
N ALA A 125 -7.33 13.74 2.95
CA ALA A 125 -8.00 13.81 1.65
C ALA A 125 -9.22 14.75 1.67
N CYS A 126 -10.05 14.66 2.72
CA CYS A 126 -11.17 15.58 2.91
C CYS A 126 -10.70 17.03 3.03
N GLU A 127 -9.64 17.29 3.80
CA GLU A 127 -9.04 18.62 3.94
C GLU A 127 -8.57 19.19 2.60
N ALA A 128 -7.89 18.37 1.79
CA ALA A 128 -7.37 18.77 0.49
C ALA A 128 -8.49 19.08 -0.52
N LEU A 129 -9.57 18.28 -0.51
CA LEU A 129 -10.76 18.55 -1.32
C LEU A 129 -11.42 19.87 -0.91
N MET A 130 -11.59 20.13 0.40
CA MET A 130 -12.17 21.39 0.90
C MET A 130 -11.31 22.62 0.56
N LYS A 131 -9.98 22.44 0.52
CA LYS A 131 -9.02 23.48 0.13
C LYS A 131 -8.83 23.62 -1.38
N ASN A 132 -9.51 22.80 -2.18
CA ASN A 132 -9.36 22.73 -3.65
C ASN A 132 -7.91 22.43 -4.10
N GLU A 133 -7.15 21.67 -3.29
CA GLU A 133 -5.81 21.19 -3.67
C GLU A 133 -5.91 20.05 -4.71
N CYS A 134 -7.04 19.35 -4.74
CA CYS A 134 -7.41 18.37 -5.77
C CYS A 134 -8.93 18.38 -5.99
N SER A 135 -9.37 17.86 -7.14
CA SER A 135 -10.80 17.73 -7.47
C SER A 135 -11.37 16.35 -7.18
N VAL A 136 -10.50 15.35 -7.06
CA VAL A 136 -10.81 13.96 -6.70
C VAL A 136 -9.70 13.48 -5.78
N ALA A 137 -10.01 12.62 -4.82
CA ALA A 137 -9.00 12.03 -3.95
C ALA A 137 -9.25 10.54 -3.74
N PHE A 138 -8.20 9.73 -3.84
CA PHE A 138 -8.17 8.38 -3.29
C PHE A 138 -7.64 8.44 -1.86
N ALA A 139 -8.37 7.83 -0.93
CA ALA A 139 -7.98 7.73 0.46
C ALA A 139 -8.20 6.32 0.99
N GLY A 140 -7.23 5.77 1.71
CA GLY A 140 -7.33 4.43 2.26
C GLY A 140 -6.08 4.02 3.02
N GLY A 141 -5.86 2.71 3.16
CA GLY A 141 -4.61 2.21 3.70
C GLY A 141 -4.37 0.75 3.38
N VAL A 142 -3.13 0.32 3.58
CA VAL A 142 -2.66 -1.05 3.35
C VAL A 142 -1.75 -1.45 4.51
N ASN A 143 -1.83 -2.72 4.90
CA ASN A 143 -0.96 -3.30 5.91
C ASN A 143 -0.80 -4.80 5.64
N LEU A 144 0.43 -5.28 5.61
CA LEU A 144 0.75 -6.70 5.52
C LEU A 144 1.79 -7.07 6.58
N LEU A 145 1.53 -8.17 7.28
CA LEU A 145 2.42 -8.76 8.26
C LEU A 145 2.81 -10.16 7.79
N PHE A 146 4.08 -10.38 7.51
CA PHE A 146 4.65 -11.67 7.11
C PHE A 146 5.94 -12.02 7.85
N ASP A 147 6.56 -11.09 8.57
CA ASP A 147 7.68 -11.37 9.48
C ASP A 147 7.16 -11.85 10.85
N PRO A 148 7.44 -13.10 11.28
CA PRO A 148 7.08 -13.58 12.60
C PRO A 148 7.60 -12.69 13.75
N ALA A 149 8.74 -12.01 13.55
CA ALA A 149 9.31 -11.13 14.56
C ALA A 149 8.35 -9.98 14.95
N THR A 150 7.47 -9.56 14.04
CA THR A 150 6.46 -8.54 14.35
C THR A 150 5.43 -9.05 15.35
N PHE A 151 5.02 -10.32 15.24
CA PHE A 151 4.13 -10.94 16.22
C PHE A 151 4.81 -11.10 17.57
N ASP A 152 6.08 -11.54 17.59
CA ASP A 152 6.87 -11.64 18.84
C ASP A 152 6.97 -10.28 19.54
N MET A 153 7.24 -9.20 18.79
CA MET A 153 7.29 -7.84 19.33
C MET A 153 5.94 -7.39 19.89
N LEU A 154 4.84 -7.70 19.20
CA LEU A 154 3.49 -7.37 19.67
C LEU A 154 3.09 -8.18 20.92
N GLU A 155 3.54 -9.44 21.03
CA GLU A 155 3.36 -10.27 22.22
C GLU A 155 4.12 -9.70 23.43
N GLU A 156 5.38 -9.30 23.23
CA GLU A 156 6.22 -8.75 24.30
C GLU A 156 5.61 -7.48 24.90
N ILE A 157 5.01 -6.62 24.08
CA ILE A 157 4.30 -5.42 24.55
C ILE A 157 2.87 -5.70 25.01
N LYS A 158 2.43 -6.97 25.01
CA LYS A 158 1.08 -7.42 25.41
C LYS A 158 -0.05 -6.78 24.60
N ALA A 159 0.22 -6.53 23.32
CA ALA A 159 -0.77 -5.99 22.38
C ALA A 159 -1.59 -7.09 21.67
N LEU A 160 -1.21 -8.37 21.82
CA LEU A 160 -1.96 -9.51 21.30
C LEU A 160 -2.91 -10.10 22.36
N ALA A 161 -4.11 -10.50 21.93
CA ALA A 161 -5.01 -11.28 22.76
C ALA A 161 -4.43 -12.68 22.99
N LYS A 162 -4.65 -13.24 24.18
CA LYS A 162 -4.28 -14.63 24.48
C LYS A 162 -5.34 -15.55 23.90
N ASN A 163 -4.91 -16.52 23.09
CA ASN A 163 -5.75 -17.62 22.63
C ASN A 163 -5.97 -18.66 23.73
#